data_AF-A0A6F9CWT4-F1
#
_entry.id   AF-A0A6F9CWT4-F1
#
_cell.length_a   1.000
_cell.length_b   1.000
_cell.length_c   1.000
_cell.angle_alpha   90.00
_cell.angle_beta   90.00
_cell.angle_gamma   90.00
#
_symmetry.space_group_name_H-M   'P 1'
#
loop_
_entity.id
_entity.type
_entity.pdbx_description
1 polymer ?
#
loop_
_entity_poly.entity_id
_entity_poly.type
_entity_poly.pdbx_seq_one_letter_code
_entity_poly.pdbx_strand_id
1 'polypeptide(L)'
;MLKSLMVAKAKEEIEQETVDKEEEKERYLAERAPPLQTGGLSFAELQIKDLNIKVLDLRGKFKRPNLRRVRVSADAILRSLLGSKHKVSMDLRTNLKSVKKEDTEKEKTVEVSDWRKNVEAMSGMEGRKKMFDAAKGPAP
;
A
#
# COMPACT_ATOMS: atom_id res chain seq x y z
N MET A 1 -3.99 -8.11 -11.47
CA MET A 1 -3.91 -6.64 -11.57
C MET A 1 -5.12 -5.93 -10.97
N LEU A 2 -6.35 -6.26 -11.38
CA LEU A 2 -7.57 -5.60 -10.88
C LEU A 2 -7.68 -5.51 -9.35
N LYS A 3 -7.48 -6.62 -8.62
CA LYS A 3 -7.54 -6.62 -7.14
C LYS A 3 -6.56 -5.64 -6.49
N SER A 4 -5.36 -5.46 -7.06
CA SER A 4 -4.36 -4.53 -6.53
C SER A 4 -4.79 -3.08 -6.75
N LEU A 5 -5.38 -2.77 -7.92
CA LEU A 5 -5.90 -1.45 -8.23
C LEU A 5 -7.11 -1.10 -7.35
N MET A 6 -8.00 -2.08 -7.11
CA MET A 6 -9.13 -1.89 -6.20
C MET A 6 -8.68 -1.60 -4.77
N VAL A 7 -7.67 -2.31 -4.26
CA VAL A 7 -7.12 -2.06 -2.92
C VAL A 7 -6.42 -0.70 -2.85
N ALA A 8 -5.69 -0.30 -3.89
CA ALA A 8 -5.05 1.02 -3.94
C ALA A 8 -6.09 2.15 -3.92
N LYS A 9 -7.14 2.04 -4.75
CA LYS A 9 -8.25 2.99 -4.79
C LYS A 9 -9.04 3.04 -3.49
N ALA A 10 -9.33 1.89 -2.89
CA ALA A 10 -10.01 1.84 -1.59
C ALA A 10 -9.18 2.50 -0.48
N LYS A 11 -7.84 2.38 -0.53
CA LYS A 11 -6.96 3.06 0.42
C LYS A 11 -7.02 4.58 0.25
N GLU A 12 -6.96 5.06 -0.99
CA GLU A 12 -7.09 6.49 -1.32
C GLU A 12 -8.45 7.06 -0.88
N GLU A 13 -9.55 6.35 -1.14
CA GLU A 13 -10.89 6.75 -0.71
C GLU A 13 -11.02 6.85 0.81
N ILE A 14 -10.41 5.91 1.54
CA ILE A 14 -10.37 5.95 3.02
C ILE A 14 -9.56 7.15 3.51
N GLU A 15 -8.40 7.42 2.91
CA GLU A 15 -7.58 8.59 3.26
C GLU A 15 -8.35 9.89 2.98
N GLN A 16 -9.01 10.00 1.83
CA GLN A 16 -9.86 11.15 1.50
C GLN A 16 -11.00 11.33 2.51
N GLU A 17 -11.72 10.25 2.87
CA GLU A 17 -12.80 10.31 3.87
C GLU A 17 -12.30 10.79 5.24
N THR A 18 -11.07 10.42 5.63
CA THR A 18 -10.48 10.91 6.88
C THR A 18 -10.18 12.40 6.84
N VAL A 19 -9.66 12.89 5.71
CA VAL A 19 -9.40 14.33 5.49
C VAL A 19 -10.71 15.10 5.51
N ASP A 20 -11.72 14.65 4.76
CA ASP A 20 -13.02 15.32 4.69
C ASP A 20 -13.70 15.40 6.07
N LYS A 21 -13.60 14.35 6.88
CA LYS A 21 -14.10 14.33 8.27
C LYS A 21 -13.35 15.32 9.17
N GLU A 22 -12.04 15.45 9.00
CA GLU A 22 -11.23 16.42 9.75
C GLU A 22 -11.55 17.85 9.32
N GLU A 23 -11.74 18.11 8.03
CA GLU A 23 -12.18 19.41 7.53
C GLU A 23 -13.59 19.77 8.00
N GLU A 24 -14.56 18.85 7.92
CA GLU A 24 -15.92 19.09 8.40
C GLU A 24 -15.91 19.36 9.93
N LYS A 25 -15.07 18.61 10.66
CA LYS A 25 -14.79 18.87 12.08
C LYS A 25 -14.29 20.28 12.30
N GLU A 26 -13.27 20.71 11.58
CA GLU A 26 -12.69 22.04 11.72
C GLU A 26 -13.69 23.13 11.35
N ARG A 27 -14.43 22.99 10.25
CA ARG A 27 -15.48 23.94 9.83
C ARG A 27 -16.57 24.06 10.90
N TYR A 28 -17.03 22.93 11.43
CA TYR A 28 -18.04 22.90 12.49
C TYR A 28 -17.53 23.60 13.76
N LEU A 29 -16.28 23.34 14.15
CA LEU A 29 -15.68 23.99 15.33
C LEU A 29 -15.44 25.48 15.09
N ALA A 30 -15.00 25.89 13.90
CA ALA A 30 -14.79 27.29 13.57
C ALA A 30 -16.09 28.11 13.62
N GLU A 31 -17.20 27.58 13.11
CA GLU A 31 -18.50 28.25 13.16
C GLU A 31 -19.07 28.28 14.57
N ARG A 32 -18.94 27.17 15.32
CA ARG A 32 -19.69 26.97 16.57
C ARG A 32 -18.89 27.26 17.84
N ALA A 33 -17.57 27.32 17.71
CA ALA A 33 -16.60 27.64 18.75
C ALA A 33 -15.54 28.60 18.18
N PRO A 34 -15.94 29.85 17.85
CA PRO A 34 -15.02 30.84 17.32
C PRO A 34 -13.89 31.15 18.33
N PRO A 35 -12.70 31.56 17.84
CA PRO A 35 -11.58 31.92 18.71
C PRO A 35 -11.99 32.99 19.71
N LEU A 36 -11.78 32.72 20.99
CA LEU A 36 -12.12 33.69 22.03
C LEU A 36 -11.11 34.83 22.02
N GLN A 37 -11.59 36.05 21.78
CA GLN A 37 -10.86 37.25 22.16
C GLN A 37 -10.86 37.31 23.69
N THR A 38 -9.68 37.12 24.28
CA THR A 38 -9.44 37.16 25.73
C THR A 38 -8.83 38.48 26.21
N GLY A 39 -8.40 39.34 25.27
CA GLY A 39 -7.82 40.64 25.58
C GLY A 39 -8.82 41.54 26.30
N GLY A 40 -8.39 42.10 27.44
CA GLY A 40 -9.18 43.07 28.21
C GLY A 40 -10.28 42.48 29.11
N LEU A 41 -10.40 41.15 29.21
CA LEU A 41 -11.40 40.52 30.08
C LEU A 41 -10.89 40.37 31.51
N SER A 42 -11.80 40.51 32.47
CA SER A 42 -11.58 40.17 33.87
C SER A 42 -11.51 38.65 34.08
N PHE A 43 -10.95 38.24 35.22
CA PHE A 43 -10.83 36.82 35.60
C PHE A 43 -12.17 36.08 35.58
N ALA A 44 -13.24 36.72 36.08
CA ALA A 44 -14.57 36.13 36.11
C ALA A 44 -15.12 35.89 34.69
N GLU A 45 -14.91 36.82 33.77
CA GLU A 45 -15.35 36.70 32.38
C GLU A 45 -14.59 35.60 31.63
N LEU A 46 -13.29 35.45 31.91
CA LEU A 46 -12.48 34.34 31.37
C LEU A 46 -12.98 32.99 31.88
N GLN A 47 -13.29 32.89 33.17
CA GLN A 47 -13.79 31.65 33.77
C GLN A 47 -15.15 31.23 33.19
N ILE A 48 -16.05 32.19 32.97
CA ILE A 48 -17.35 31.94 32.32
C ILE A 48 -17.16 31.44 30.89
N LYS A 49 -16.24 32.04 30.12
CA LYS A 49 -15.96 31.62 28.74
C LYS A 49 -15.37 30.20 28.65
N ASP A 50 -14.41 29.86 29.52
CA ASP A 50 -13.82 28.53 29.59
C ASP A 50 -14.88 27.45 29.91
N LEU A 51 -15.76 27.73 30.88
CA LEU A 51 -16.85 26.81 31.23
C LEU A 51 -17.84 26.62 30.08
N ASN A 52 -18.18 27.68 29.33
CA ASN A 52 -19.05 27.57 28.18
C ASN A 52 -18.47 26.65 27.08
N ILE A 53 -17.17 26.71 26.81
CA ILE A 53 -16.50 25.81 25.87
C ILE A 53 -16.59 24.36 26.36
N LYS A 54 -16.26 24.10 27.63
CA LYS A 54 -16.33 22.75 28.21
C LYS A 54 -17.74 22.17 28.11
N VAL A 55 -18.78 22.98 28.32
CA VAL A 55 -20.18 22.56 28.15
C VAL A 55 -20.48 22.22 26.68
N LEU A 56 -19.98 22.99 25.71
CA LEU A 56 -20.16 22.71 24.29
C LEU A 56 -19.49 21.40 23.87
N ASP A 57 -18.26 21.14 24.35
CA ASP A 57 -17.52 19.90 24.10
C ASP A 57 -18.24 18.68 24.70
N LEU A 58 -18.74 18.81 25.93
CA LEU A 58 -19.49 17.76 26.61
C LEU A 58 -20.85 17.48 25.96
N ARG A 59 -21.49 18.50 25.38
CA ARG A 59 -22.76 18.36 24.64
C ARG A 59 -22.61 17.53 23.36
N GLY A 60 -21.38 17.23 22.94
CA GLY A 60 -21.09 15.99 22.21
C GLY A 60 -21.74 15.87 20.83
N LYS A 61 -21.49 16.83 19.94
CA LYS A 61 -21.78 16.63 18.50
C LYS A 61 -20.68 15.86 17.77
N PHE A 62 -19.51 15.71 18.38
CA PHE A 62 -18.51 14.76 17.91
C PHE A 62 -18.99 13.35 18.18
N LYS A 63 -19.35 12.61 17.12
CA LYS A 63 -19.49 11.15 17.22
C LYS A 63 -18.21 10.63 17.87
N ARG A 64 -18.29 10.14 19.11
CA ARG A 64 -17.14 9.51 19.76
C ARG A 64 -16.70 8.36 18.84
N PRO A 65 -15.46 8.37 18.32
CA PRO A 65 -14.98 7.28 17.50
C PRO A 65 -15.17 5.98 18.26
N ASN A 66 -15.74 4.96 17.61
CA ASN A 66 -15.95 3.67 18.27
C ASN A 66 -14.58 3.06 18.62
N LEU A 67 -14.24 3.04 19.90
CA LEU A 67 -12.91 2.64 20.35
C LEU A 67 -12.79 1.11 20.29
N ARG A 68 -11.93 0.63 19.38
CA ARG A 68 -11.49 -0.77 19.39
C ARG A 68 -10.39 -0.93 20.43
N ARG A 69 -10.51 -1.95 21.30
CA ARG A 69 -9.42 -2.35 22.20
C ARG A 69 -8.30 -2.98 21.37
N VAL A 70 -7.26 -2.20 21.08
CA VAL A 70 -6.05 -2.65 20.39
C VAL A 70 -4.90 -2.65 21.40
N ARG A 71 -4.14 -3.75 21.47
CA ARG A 71 -2.89 -3.78 22.24
C ARG A 71 -1.81 -3.06 21.44
N VAL A 72 -0.87 -2.40 22.13
CA VAL A 72 0.27 -1.72 21.49
C VAL A 72 1.03 -2.73 20.61
N SER A 73 1.31 -2.36 19.36
CA SER A 73 2.03 -3.22 18.42
C SER A 73 3.48 -3.42 18.85
N ALA A 74 4.10 -4.53 18.44
CA ALA A 74 5.51 -4.77 18.70
C ALA A 74 6.40 -3.65 18.15
N ASP A 75 6.13 -3.12 16.95
CA ASP A 75 6.86 -1.99 16.36
C ASP A 75 6.75 -0.73 17.22
N ALA A 76 5.56 -0.43 17.75
CA ALA A 76 5.36 0.72 18.63
C ALA A 76 6.09 0.57 19.96
N ILE A 77 6.09 -0.64 20.55
CA ILE A 77 6.86 -0.93 21.77
C ILE A 77 8.36 -0.78 21.50
N LEU A 78 8.86 -1.35 20.41
CA LEU A 78 10.29 -1.29 20.05
C LEU A 78 10.74 0.13 19.71
N ARG A 79 9.94 0.91 18.97
CA ARG A 79 10.19 2.34 18.75
C ARG A 79 10.23 3.13 20.06
N SER A 80 9.35 2.83 21.01
CA SER A 80 9.32 3.52 22.31
C SER A 80 10.54 3.18 23.18
N LEU A 81 10.98 1.91 23.18
CA LEU A 81 12.08 1.47 24.03
C LEU A 81 13.46 1.80 23.44
N LEU A 82 13.58 1.76 22.12
CA LEU A 82 14.87 1.87 21.41
C LEU A 82 15.02 3.20 20.67
N GLY A 83 13.95 4.01 20.59
CA GLY A 83 13.95 5.29 19.89
C GLY A 83 14.46 5.17 18.45
N SER A 84 15.41 6.02 18.09
CA SER A 84 16.02 6.07 16.75
C SER A 84 16.81 4.81 16.35
N LYS A 85 17.11 3.91 17.30
CA LYS A 85 17.81 2.65 17.04
C LYS A 85 16.91 1.61 16.36
N HIS A 86 15.59 1.69 16.53
CA HIS A 86 14.66 0.81 15.83
C HIS A 86 14.25 1.39 14.48
N LYS A 87 14.93 0.97 13.41
CA LYS A 87 14.64 1.36 12.01
C LYS A 87 14.04 0.24 11.15
N VAL A 88 13.81 -0.94 11.74
CA VAL A 88 13.35 -2.13 11.02
C VAL A 88 11.82 -2.17 11.02
N SER A 89 11.20 -2.31 9.86
CA SER A 89 9.79 -2.70 9.78
C SER A 89 9.68 -4.22 9.94
N MET A 90 8.83 -4.68 10.86
CA MET A 90 8.50 -6.10 11.05
C MET A 90 7.45 -6.64 10.06
N ASP A 91 7.15 -5.91 8.99
CA ASP A 91 6.22 -6.38 7.96
C ASP A 91 6.79 -7.62 7.25
N LEU A 92 5.99 -8.69 7.12
CA LEU A 92 6.42 -9.91 6.41
C LEU A 92 6.94 -9.63 4.99
N ARG A 93 6.43 -8.58 4.34
CA ARG A 93 6.68 -8.28 2.93
C ARG A 93 8.04 -7.62 2.65
N THR A 94 8.65 -6.95 3.62
CA THR A 94 9.84 -6.13 3.39
C THR A 94 11.10 -7.00 3.23
N ASN A 95 11.23 -8.08 3.99
CA ASN A 95 12.36 -9.02 3.91
C ASN A 95 12.23 -10.10 2.82
N LEU A 96 11.04 -10.33 2.26
CA LEU A 96 10.84 -11.34 1.23
C LEU A 96 11.31 -10.91 -0.18
N LYS A 97 11.52 -9.60 -0.43
CA LYS A 97 11.95 -9.10 -1.75
C LYS A 97 13.45 -9.20 -2.01
N SER A 98 14.29 -9.43 -1.00
CA SER A 98 15.75 -9.48 -1.14
C SER A 98 16.30 -10.88 -1.39
N VAL A 99 15.60 -11.94 -0.96
CA VAL A 99 16.13 -13.32 -1.02
C VAL A 99 15.95 -13.99 -2.41
N LYS A 100 15.23 -13.37 -3.35
CA LYS A 100 14.98 -13.96 -4.69
C LYS A 100 15.04 -12.97 -5.85
N LYS A 101 15.79 -11.88 -5.70
CA LYS A 101 15.98 -10.90 -6.78
C LYS A 101 17.30 -11.06 -7.53
N GLU A 102 18.38 -11.43 -6.86
CA GLU A 102 19.69 -11.46 -7.52
C GLU A 102 19.86 -12.66 -8.49
N ASP A 103 19.29 -13.83 -8.16
CA ASP A 103 19.38 -15.01 -9.03
C ASP A 103 18.37 -14.98 -10.17
N THR A 104 17.15 -14.47 -9.92
CA THR A 104 16.06 -14.48 -10.89
C THR A 104 16.21 -13.42 -11.99
N GLU A 105 16.92 -12.31 -11.75
CA GLU A 105 17.23 -11.34 -12.83
C GLU A 105 18.32 -11.86 -13.78
N LYS A 106 19.31 -12.61 -13.30
CA LYS A 106 20.36 -13.20 -14.15
C LYS A 106 19.87 -14.43 -14.91
N GLU A 107 19.00 -15.23 -14.32
CA GLU A 107 18.42 -16.42 -14.96
C GLU A 107 17.38 -16.03 -16.03
N LYS A 108 16.55 -15.00 -15.78
CA LYS A 108 15.58 -14.50 -16.76
C LYS A 108 16.20 -13.83 -17.98
N THR A 109 17.35 -13.16 -17.87
CA THR A 109 17.99 -12.54 -19.04
C THR A 109 18.58 -13.59 -19.99
N VAL A 110 18.97 -14.76 -19.47
CA VAL A 110 19.53 -15.86 -20.28
C VAL A 110 18.43 -16.71 -20.91
N GLU A 111 17.32 -16.99 -20.21
CA GLU A 111 16.22 -17.78 -20.75
C GLU A 111 15.27 -17.00 -21.68
N VAL A 112 15.25 -15.67 -21.63
CA VAL A 112 14.51 -14.83 -22.59
C VAL A 112 15.37 -14.58 -23.84
N SER A 113 16.05 -15.63 -24.32
CA SER A 113 16.62 -15.62 -25.65
C SER A 113 15.50 -15.95 -26.65
N ASP A 114 15.06 -14.92 -27.37
CA ASP A 114 13.96 -14.88 -28.34
C ASP A 114 13.45 -16.24 -28.82
N TRP A 115 12.22 -16.59 -28.42
CA TRP A 115 11.54 -17.82 -28.84
C TRP A 115 11.43 -17.92 -30.37
N ARG A 116 11.50 -16.77 -31.06
CA ARG A 116 11.62 -16.68 -32.53
C ARG A 116 12.82 -17.43 -33.08
N LYS A 117 14.01 -17.29 -32.49
CA LYS A 117 15.24 -17.93 -32.99
C LYS A 117 15.15 -19.45 -32.93
N ASN A 118 14.52 -19.98 -31.89
CA ASN A 118 14.37 -21.43 -31.70
C ASN A 118 13.34 -22.02 -32.68
N VAL A 119 12.28 -21.28 -32.99
CA VAL A 119 11.27 -21.65 -33.99
C VAL A 119 11.86 -21.56 -35.41
N GLU A 120 12.59 -20.50 -35.74
CA GLU A 120 13.23 -20.33 -37.05
C GLU A 120 14.32 -21.38 -37.33
N ALA A 121 15.09 -21.78 -36.31
CA ALA A 121 16.09 -22.85 -36.44
C ALA A 121 15.47 -24.23 -36.76
N MET A 122 14.24 -24.47 -36.29
CA MET A 122 13.51 -25.73 -36.53
C MET A 122 12.65 -25.69 -37.80
N SER A 123 12.33 -24.51 -38.31
CA SER A 123 11.48 -24.32 -39.50
C SER A 123 12.19 -24.62 -40.83
N GLY A 124 13.50 -24.92 -40.82
CA GLY A 124 14.30 -25.15 -42.03
C GLY A 124 14.28 -26.58 -42.59
N MET A 125 13.53 -27.51 -42.02
CA MET A 125 13.56 -28.94 -42.39
C MET A 125 12.30 -29.46 -43.10
N GLU A 126 11.65 -28.64 -43.93
CA GLU A 126 10.55 -29.09 -44.80
C GLU A 126 10.93 -29.10 -46.27
N GLY A 127 11.80 -30.06 -46.59
CA GLY A 127 11.96 -30.62 -47.93
C GLY A 127 11.51 -32.08 -47.92
N ARG A 128 10.61 -32.45 -48.84
CA ARG A 128 10.10 -33.83 -49.04
C ARG A 128 11.24 -34.85 -48.99
N LYS A 129 11.28 -35.66 -47.93
CA LYS A 129 12.24 -36.75 -47.76
C LYS A 129 12.02 -37.81 -48.84
N LYS A 130 12.84 -37.77 -49.90
CA LYS A 130 12.93 -38.84 -50.91
C LYS A 130 13.46 -40.10 -50.23
N MET A 131 12.58 -41.06 -49.98
CA MET A 131 12.95 -42.45 -49.78
C MET A 131 12.64 -43.14 -51.09
N PHE A 132 13.62 -43.73 -51.77
CA PHE A 132 13.55 -44.86 -52.72
C PHE A 132 14.75 -44.78 -53.68
N ASP A 133 15.74 -45.66 -53.45
CA ASP A 133 16.28 -46.57 -54.47
C ASP A 133 17.40 -47.43 -53.84
N ALA A 134 17.06 -48.66 -53.47
CA ALA A 134 18.02 -49.72 -53.17
C ALA A 134 17.36 -51.09 -53.30
N ALA A 135 17.14 -51.56 -54.53
CA ALA A 135 16.95 -52.97 -54.82
C ALA A 135 17.38 -53.29 -56.25
N LYS A 136 18.69 -53.44 -56.44
CA LYS A 136 19.27 -54.14 -57.58
C LYS A 136 19.06 -55.64 -57.33
N GLY A 137 18.02 -56.22 -57.91
CA GLY A 137 17.88 -57.67 -58.04
C GLY A 137 18.51 -58.14 -59.36
N PRO A 138 19.29 -59.22 -59.41
CA PRO A 138 19.80 -59.77 -60.65
C PRO A 138 18.70 -60.59 -61.34
N ALA A 139 18.53 -60.39 -62.65
CA ALA A 139 17.78 -61.31 -63.51
C ALA A 139 18.76 -62.27 -64.22
N PRO A 140 18.36 -63.52 -64.51
CA PRO A 140 19.13 -64.44 -65.35
C PRO A 140 19.20 -63.98 -66.81
#